data_AF-A0A2V9MY96-F1
#
_entry.id   AF-A0A2V9MY96-F1
#
_cell.length_a   1.000
_cell.length_b   1.000
_cell.length_c   1.000
_cell.angle_alpha   90.00
_cell.angle_beta   90.00
_cell.angle_gamma   90.00
#
_symmetry.space_group_name_H-M   'P 1'
#
loop_
_entity.id
_entity.type
_entity.pdbx_description
1 polymer ?
#
loop_
_entity_poly.entity_id
_entity_poly.type
_entity_poly.pdbx_seq_one_letter_code
_entity_poly.pdbx_strand_id
1 'polypeptide(L)'
;MHGDSKSESDHAENVVVWLSPVGTAPPVAPSAKQPLRLAQHNKSFEPHVLVVPVGSVVQFPNRDPFFHNVFSLFDGKRFDLGLYEAGSVRNVSFDRPGISYIFCNIHAEMSAVVIALDTPYFGISNRKGEIVIPNVPVGRYSMKTWYETAPTETLENMSHEISVTESSSTLGVLPISAGPATTAHKNKYGMEYEPPAPDSPAYEQH
;
A
#
# COMPACT_ATOMS: atom_id res chain seq x y z
N MET A 1 17.28 2.53 36.10
CA MET A 1 17.47 3.09 34.76
C MET A 1 17.60 1.95 33.76
N HIS A 2 16.51 1.49 33.17
CA HIS A 2 16.51 0.62 31.99
C HIS A 2 15.26 1.00 31.20
N GLY A 3 15.38 2.06 30.42
CA GLY A 3 14.42 2.36 29.37
C GLY A 3 14.93 1.68 28.13
N ASP A 4 14.27 0.60 27.72
CA ASP A 4 14.46 0.01 26.41
C ASP A 4 14.19 1.08 25.36
N SER A 5 15.21 1.42 24.57
CA SER A 5 15.02 2.13 23.32
C SER A 5 14.24 1.20 22.40
N LYS A 6 12.91 1.38 22.31
CA LYS A 6 12.16 0.91 21.14
C LYS A 6 12.87 1.50 19.92
N SER A 7 13.51 0.64 19.13
CA SER A 7 14.44 1.07 18.09
C SER A 7 13.72 1.86 17.01
N GLU A 8 14.36 2.90 16.51
CA GLU A 8 13.89 3.78 15.41
C GLU A 8 13.48 3.02 14.12
N SER A 9 13.78 1.72 14.03
CA SER A 9 13.43 0.83 12.92
C SER A 9 11.96 0.38 12.85
N ASP A 10 11.18 0.48 13.93
CA ASP A 10 9.79 -0.01 13.97
C ASP A 10 8.84 0.75 13.01
N HIS A 11 9.28 1.90 12.47
CA HIS A 11 8.50 2.73 11.54
C HIS A 11 8.96 2.61 10.08
N ALA A 12 9.87 1.68 9.77
CA ALA A 12 10.44 1.53 8.43
C ALA A 12 9.81 0.39 7.60
N GLU A 13 8.78 -0.31 8.11
CA GLU A 13 7.98 -1.27 7.31
C GLU A 13 7.06 -0.53 6.32
N ASN A 14 6.68 -1.18 5.22
CA ASN A 14 5.73 -0.65 4.22
C ASN A 14 6.21 0.60 3.45
N VAL A 15 7.50 0.89 3.45
CA VAL A 15 8.13 1.84 2.52
C VAL A 15 8.21 1.19 1.15
N VAL A 16 7.69 1.85 0.13
CA VAL A 16 7.72 1.37 -1.25
C VAL A 16 8.74 2.16 -2.03
N VAL A 17 9.66 1.47 -2.68
CA VAL A 17 10.61 2.07 -3.64
C VAL A 17 10.38 1.43 -5.00
N TRP A 18 10.36 2.24 -6.05
CA TRP A 18 10.29 1.75 -7.42
C TRP A 18 11.17 2.54 -8.37
N LEU A 19 11.53 1.88 -9.45
CA LEU A 19 12.45 2.37 -10.47
C LEU A 19 11.72 2.44 -11.82
N SER A 20 11.61 3.64 -12.38
CA SER A 20 11.08 3.86 -13.72
C SER A 20 12.25 4.08 -14.68
N PRO A 21 12.42 3.26 -15.74
CA PRO A 21 13.50 3.46 -16.71
C PRO A 21 13.47 4.87 -17.32
N VAL A 22 14.62 5.52 -17.44
CA VAL A 22 14.77 6.81 -18.13
C VAL A 22 15.18 6.54 -19.58
N GLY A 23 14.29 6.84 -20.52
CA GLY A 23 14.49 6.61 -21.96
C GLY A 23 13.79 5.35 -22.45
N THR A 24 14.45 4.56 -23.30
CA THR A 24 13.85 3.35 -23.87
C THR A 24 13.76 2.24 -22.82
N ALA A 25 12.55 1.95 -22.35
CA ALA A 25 12.31 0.90 -21.38
C ALA A 25 12.66 -0.48 -21.97
N PRO A 26 13.39 -1.34 -21.22
CA PRO A 26 13.53 -2.74 -21.59
C PRO A 26 12.15 -3.41 -21.66
N PRO A 27 11.94 -4.39 -22.55
CA PRO A 27 10.70 -5.16 -22.58
C PRO A 27 10.46 -5.83 -21.22
N VAL A 28 9.33 -5.54 -20.59
CA VAL A 28 8.91 -6.16 -19.34
C VAL A 28 8.20 -7.47 -19.69
N ALA A 29 8.75 -8.61 -19.26
CA ALA A 29 8.06 -9.88 -19.38
C ALA A 29 6.89 -9.93 -18.37
N PRO A 30 5.69 -10.38 -18.77
CA PRO A 30 4.61 -10.61 -17.83
C PRO A 30 5.02 -11.72 -16.86
N SER A 31 5.15 -11.38 -15.58
CA SER A 31 5.27 -12.37 -14.52
C SER A 31 3.90 -13.03 -14.33
N ALA A 32 3.86 -14.36 -14.36
CA ALA A 32 2.70 -15.12 -13.90
C ALA A 32 2.57 -14.92 -12.39
N LYS A 33 1.61 -14.08 -11.96
CA LYS A 33 1.43 -13.75 -10.56
C LYS A 33 0.30 -14.59 -9.96
N GLN A 34 0.57 -15.12 -8.76
CA GLN A 34 -0.44 -15.55 -7.81
C GLN A 34 -1.55 -14.49 -7.71
N PRO A 35 -2.79 -14.87 -7.34
CA PRO A 35 -3.88 -13.89 -7.22
C PRO A 35 -3.49 -12.79 -6.23
N LEU A 36 -3.48 -11.55 -6.71
CA LEU A 36 -3.23 -10.37 -5.89
C LEU A 36 -4.43 -10.17 -4.98
N ARG A 37 -4.20 -10.14 -3.67
CA ARG A 37 -5.26 -10.19 -2.66
C ARG A 37 -5.05 -9.13 -1.60
N LEU A 38 -6.14 -8.46 -1.22
CA LEU A 38 -6.24 -7.59 -0.06
C LEU A 38 -7.42 -8.07 0.80
N ALA A 39 -7.15 -8.94 1.76
CA ALA A 39 -8.19 -9.59 2.55
C ALA A 39 -8.71 -8.68 3.67
N GLN A 40 -10.01 -8.73 3.97
CA GLN A 40 -10.49 -8.27 5.27
C GLN A 40 -10.34 -9.41 6.27
N HIS A 41 -9.65 -9.16 7.37
CA HIS A 41 -9.44 -10.13 8.45
C HIS A 41 -9.14 -9.38 9.76
N ASN A 42 -9.74 -9.80 10.86
CA ASN A 42 -9.65 -9.16 12.18
C ASN A 42 -9.91 -7.65 12.13
N LYS A 43 -10.95 -7.20 11.39
CA LYS A 43 -11.27 -5.78 11.20
C LYS A 43 -10.06 -4.98 10.69
N SER A 44 -9.27 -5.57 9.80
CA SER A 44 -8.10 -4.98 9.16
C SER A 44 -8.02 -5.44 7.70
N PHE A 45 -7.21 -4.74 6.90
CA PHE A 45 -6.84 -5.18 5.56
C PHE A 45 -5.46 -5.84 5.58
N GLU A 46 -5.33 -7.03 4.99
CA GLU A 46 -4.08 -7.78 4.92
C GLU A 46 -3.69 -8.12 3.47
N PRO A 47 -2.49 -7.72 2.99
CA PRO A 47 -1.51 -6.86 3.67
C PRO A 47 -1.98 -5.39 3.79
N HIS A 48 -1.33 -4.58 4.62
CA HIS A 48 -1.63 -3.13 4.71
C HIS A 48 -1.29 -2.38 3.42
N VAL A 49 -0.12 -2.68 2.84
CA VAL A 49 0.33 -2.11 1.55
C VAL A 49 0.46 -3.21 0.51
N LEU A 50 -0.17 -3.01 -0.65
CA LEU A 50 -0.13 -3.91 -1.79
C LEU A 50 0.32 -3.15 -3.05
N VAL A 51 1.46 -3.55 -3.62
CA VAL A 51 1.94 -3.01 -4.91
C VAL A 51 1.54 -3.96 -6.04
N VAL A 52 0.91 -3.42 -7.07
CA VAL A 52 0.39 -4.18 -8.21
C VAL A 52 0.86 -3.62 -9.54
N PRO A 53 1.19 -4.45 -10.54
CA PRO A 53 1.38 -3.96 -11.90
C PRO A 53 0.08 -3.38 -12.46
N VAL A 54 0.18 -2.33 -13.27
CA VAL A 54 -0.94 -1.84 -14.08
C VAL A 54 -1.53 -2.96 -14.95
N GLY A 55 -2.86 -3.01 -15.02
CA GLY A 55 -3.63 -4.07 -15.67
C GLY A 55 -3.97 -5.25 -14.75
N SER A 56 -3.52 -5.22 -13.49
CA SER A 56 -3.84 -6.26 -12.51
C SER A 56 -5.28 -6.20 -12.01
N VAL A 57 -5.83 -7.35 -11.67
CA VAL A 57 -7.08 -7.47 -10.90
C VAL A 57 -6.72 -7.86 -9.47
N VAL A 58 -7.17 -7.08 -8.50
CA VAL A 58 -7.03 -7.36 -7.06
C VAL A 58 -8.33 -7.97 -6.54
N GLN A 59 -8.20 -9.06 -5.79
CA GLN A 59 -9.28 -9.72 -5.07
C GLN A 59 -9.38 -9.18 -3.63
N PHE A 60 -10.58 -8.92 -3.16
CA PHE A 60 -10.89 -8.44 -1.81
C PHE A 60 -11.75 -9.48 -1.07
N PRO A 61 -11.16 -10.60 -0.60
CA PRO A 61 -11.92 -11.60 0.16
C PRO A 61 -12.28 -11.08 1.55
N ASN A 62 -13.52 -11.28 1.97
CA ASN A 62 -13.94 -11.09 3.35
C ASN A 62 -13.71 -12.40 4.14
N ARG A 63 -12.78 -12.39 5.09
CA ARG A 63 -12.49 -13.55 5.97
C ARG A 63 -13.06 -13.39 7.38
N ASP A 64 -13.67 -12.25 7.68
CA ASP A 64 -14.35 -12.02 8.94
C ASP A 64 -15.76 -12.60 8.92
N PRO A 65 -16.34 -12.97 10.08
CA PRO A 65 -17.67 -13.55 10.17
C PRO A 65 -18.82 -12.53 10.02
N PHE A 66 -18.52 -11.29 9.64
CA PHE A 66 -19.48 -10.20 9.50
C PHE A 66 -19.28 -9.45 8.18
N PHE A 67 -20.24 -8.58 7.83
CA PHE A 67 -20.17 -7.79 6.61
C PHE A 67 -19.00 -6.81 6.64
N HIS A 68 -18.45 -6.53 5.46
CA HIS A 68 -17.51 -5.43 5.25
C HIS A 68 -17.87 -4.66 3.99
N ASN A 69 -17.36 -3.44 3.91
CA ASN A 69 -17.35 -2.65 2.69
C ASN A 69 -15.90 -2.36 2.30
N VAL A 70 -15.66 -2.15 1.01
CA VAL A 70 -14.36 -1.73 0.49
C VAL A 70 -14.59 -0.62 -0.51
N PHE A 71 -14.01 0.55 -0.25
CA PHE A 71 -14.11 1.69 -1.14
C PHE A 71 -12.80 2.49 -1.20
N SER A 72 -12.66 3.28 -2.25
CA SER A 72 -11.61 4.29 -2.43
C SER A 72 -12.20 5.50 -3.13
N LEU A 73 -11.88 6.70 -2.63
CA LEU A 73 -12.23 7.98 -3.24
C LEU A 73 -11.02 8.68 -3.88
N PHE A 74 -9.87 8.02 -3.91
CA PHE A 74 -8.60 8.58 -4.40
C PHE A 74 -8.38 8.33 -5.88
N ASP A 75 -7.59 9.21 -6.50
CA ASP A 75 -7.45 9.27 -7.96
C ASP A 75 -6.65 8.11 -8.56
N GLY A 76 -5.93 7.31 -7.75
CA GLY A 76 -5.34 6.06 -8.23
C GLY A 76 -6.38 5.09 -8.79
N LYS A 77 -7.45 4.86 -8.01
CA LYS A 77 -8.65 4.13 -8.43
C LYS A 77 -9.81 4.46 -7.50
N ARG A 78 -10.87 5.07 -8.05
CA ARG A 78 -12.13 5.31 -7.34
C ARG A 78 -13.08 4.13 -7.51
N PHE A 79 -13.65 3.61 -6.43
CA PHE A 79 -14.64 2.53 -6.45
C PHE A 79 -15.38 2.39 -5.09
N ASP A 80 -16.53 1.71 -5.09
CA ASP A 80 -17.23 1.21 -3.89
C ASP A 80 -17.77 -0.20 -4.24
N LEU A 81 -17.42 -1.22 -3.46
CA LEU A 81 -17.84 -2.61 -3.68
C LEU A 81 -19.17 -2.97 -2.99
N GLY A 82 -19.78 -2.02 -2.28
CA GLY A 82 -20.96 -2.26 -1.43
C GLY A 82 -20.62 -3.10 -0.20
N LEU A 83 -21.62 -3.36 0.66
CA LEU A 83 -21.47 -4.29 1.77
C LEU A 83 -21.53 -5.73 1.25
N TYR A 84 -20.66 -6.61 1.76
CA TYR A 84 -20.69 -8.03 1.42
C TYR A 84 -20.30 -8.94 2.58
N GLU A 85 -20.91 -10.12 2.59
CA GLU A 85 -20.88 -11.09 3.68
C GLU A 85 -19.56 -11.86 3.78
N ALA A 86 -19.42 -12.60 4.89
CA ALA A 86 -18.31 -13.50 5.15
C ALA A 86 -18.09 -14.50 4.00
N GLY A 87 -16.82 -14.76 3.66
CA GLY A 87 -16.43 -15.72 2.62
C GLY A 87 -16.61 -15.21 1.17
N SER A 88 -17.28 -14.08 0.96
CA SER A 88 -17.43 -13.48 -0.37
C SER A 88 -16.13 -12.83 -0.86
N VAL A 89 -15.96 -12.79 -2.19
CA VAL A 89 -14.83 -12.13 -2.86
C VAL A 89 -15.35 -11.12 -3.89
N ARG A 90 -14.80 -9.91 -3.86
CA ARG A 90 -15.02 -8.87 -4.87
C ARG A 90 -13.71 -8.53 -5.58
N ASN A 91 -13.78 -8.00 -6.79
CA ASN A 91 -12.61 -7.73 -7.63
C ASN A 91 -12.58 -6.27 -8.09
N VAL A 92 -11.38 -5.69 -8.19
CA VAL A 92 -11.14 -4.38 -8.80
C VAL A 92 -9.95 -4.45 -9.75
N SER A 93 -10.12 -3.92 -10.96
CA SER A 93 -9.02 -3.76 -11.94
C SER A 93 -8.27 -2.45 -11.70
N PHE A 94 -6.94 -2.50 -11.73
CA PHE A 94 -6.05 -1.35 -11.56
C PHE A 94 -5.34 -1.05 -12.89
N ASP A 95 -6.01 -0.31 -13.76
CA ASP A 95 -5.63 -0.15 -15.18
C ASP A 95 -4.76 1.09 -15.45
N ARG A 96 -4.41 1.85 -14.42
CA ARG A 96 -3.59 3.07 -14.51
C ARG A 96 -2.65 3.16 -13.32
N PRO A 97 -1.46 3.78 -13.48
CA PRO A 97 -0.58 4.06 -12.35
C PRO A 97 -1.27 4.97 -11.33
N GLY A 98 -1.04 4.72 -10.05
CA GLY A 98 -1.52 5.60 -8.98
C GLY A 98 -1.64 4.93 -7.63
N ILE A 99 -1.82 5.77 -6.61
CA ILE A 99 -1.97 5.36 -5.20
C ILE A 99 -3.45 5.44 -4.83
N SER A 100 -3.98 4.35 -4.28
CA SER A 100 -5.37 4.23 -3.85
C SER A 100 -5.42 3.88 -2.38
N TYR A 101 -5.94 4.79 -1.55
CA TYR A 101 -6.24 4.47 -0.16
C TYR A 101 -7.59 3.77 -0.10
N ILE A 102 -7.61 2.63 0.58
CA ILE A 102 -8.73 1.70 0.66
C ILE A 102 -9.27 1.73 2.08
N PHE A 103 -10.59 1.83 2.22
CA PHE A 103 -11.26 1.93 3.52
C PHE A 103 -12.47 1.01 3.62
N CYS A 104 -12.91 0.77 4.85
CA CYS A 104 -14.20 0.16 5.15
C CYS A 104 -15.20 1.20 5.66
N ASN A 105 -16.42 1.21 5.14
CA ASN A 105 -17.44 2.20 5.52
C ASN A 105 -18.11 1.96 6.88
N ILE A 106 -17.86 0.84 7.54
CA ILE A 106 -18.47 0.51 8.84
C ILE A 106 -17.46 0.30 9.97
N HIS A 107 -16.15 0.28 9.65
CA HIS A 107 -15.06 0.19 10.62
C HIS A 107 -14.07 1.33 10.32
N ALA A 108 -14.03 2.33 11.19
CA ALA A 108 -13.27 3.57 10.97
C ALA A 108 -11.75 3.38 11.05
N GLU A 109 -11.32 2.24 11.60
CA GLU A 109 -9.94 1.87 11.80
C GLU A 109 -9.36 1.11 10.60
N MET A 110 -10.21 0.63 9.68
CA MET A 110 -9.78 -0.17 8.55
C MET A 110 -9.29 0.68 7.39
N SER A 111 -7.97 0.71 7.22
CA SER A 111 -7.32 1.28 6.04
C SER A 111 -6.29 0.33 5.42
N ALA A 112 -6.01 0.54 4.14
CA ALA A 112 -4.90 -0.06 3.40
C ALA A 112 -4.55 0.81 2.19
N VAL A 113 -3.45 0.50 1.52
CA VAL A 113 -3.01 1.19 0.31
C VAL A 113 -2.71 0.21 -0.81
N VAL A 114 -3.30 0.46 -1.98
CA VAL A 114 -2.93 -0.22 -3.24
C VAL A 114 -2.17 0.76 -4.13
N ILE A 115 -0.94 0.41 -4.51
CA ILE A 115 -0.09 1.20 -5.40
C ILE A 115 0.01 0.47 -6.74
N ALA A 116 -0.60 1.04 -7.77
CA ALA A 116 -0.49 0.53 -9.14
C ALA A 116 0.72 1.16 -9.83
N LEU A 117 1.65 0.34 -10.32
CA LEU A 117 2.89 0.76 -10.98
C LEU A 117 2.96 0.25 -12.42
N ASP A 118 3.50 1.08 -13.32
CA ASP A 118 3.82 0.74 -14.71
C ASP A 118 5.22 0.12 -14.89
N THR A 119 5.90 -0.15 -13.77
CA THR A 119 7.21 -0.78 -13.73
C THR A 119 7.16 -2.08 -12.92
N PRO A 120 7.89 -3.13 -13.33
CA PRO A 120 8.06 -4.34 -12.51
C PRO A 120 9.13 -4.15 -11.43
N TYR A 121 9.91 -3.07 -11.47
CA TYR A 121 11.06 -2.84 -10.61
C TYR A 121 10.63 -2.08 -9.36
N PHE A 122 10.14 -2.81 -8.37
CA PHE A 122 9.77 -2.25 -7.07
C PHE A 122 10.12 -3.19 -5.93
N GLY A 123 10.19 -2.64 -4.73
CA GLY A 123 10.33 -3.36 -3.47
C GLY A 123 9.53 -2.69 -2.37
N ILE A 124 9.11 -3.49 -1.39
CA ILE A 124 8.45 -3.03 -0.16
C ILE A 124 9.37 -3.39 0.99
N SER A 125 9.61 -2.45 1.90
CA SER A 125 10.46 -2.69 3.05
C SER A 125 9.82 -3.68 4.03
N ASN A 126 10.65 -4.55 4.61
CA ASN A 126 10.25 -5.41 5.71
C ASN A 126 10.28 -4.64 7.05
N ARG A 127 9.96 -5.33 8.15
CA ARG A 127 10.01 -4.79 9.53
C ARG A 127 11.36 -4.21 9.97
N LYS A 128 12.45 -4.55 9.29
CA LYS A 128 13.80 -4.00 9.54
C LYS A 128 14.13 -2.80 8.65
N GLY A 129 13.21 -2.39 7.77
CA GLY A 129 13.45 -1.35 6.77
C GLY A 129 14.24 -1.82 5.54
N GLU A 130 14.49 -3.11 5.39
CA GLU A 130 15.29 -3.64 4.27
C GLU A 130 14.41 -3.77 3.02
N ILE A 131 14.92 -3.27 1.89
CA ILE A 131 14.25 -3.32 0.57
C ILE A 131 15.11 -4.12 -0.40
N VAL A 132 14.48 -5.02 -1.15
CA VAL A 132 15.10 -5.75 -2.26
C VAL A 132 14.26 -5.54 -3.52
N ILE A 133 14.90 -5.06 -4.59
CA ILE A 133 14.28 -4.94 -5.92
C ILE A 133 14.98 -5.95 -6.84
N PRO A 134 14.36 -7.11 -7.14
CA PRO A 134 15.01 -8.15 -7.91
C PRO A 134 15.05 -7.82 -9.40
N ASN A 135 16.07 -8.35 -10.09
CA ASN A 135 16.15 -8.39 -11.56
C ASN A 135 16.06 -7.02 -12.25
N VAL A 136 16.67 -5.98 -11.69
CA VAL A 136 16.75 -4.65 -12.32
C VAL A 136 17.86 -4.64 -13.37
N PRO A 137 17.55 -4.43 -14.67
CA PRO A 137 18.58 -4.34 -15.71
C PRO A 137 19.50 -3.15 -15.52
N VAL A 138 20.71 -3.22 -16.09
CA VAL A 138 21.60 -2.06 -16.18
C VAL A 138 20.94 -0.92 -16.95
N GLY A 139 21.12 0.32 -16.49
CA GLY A 139 20.49 1.48 -17.10
C GLY A 139 20.31 2.65 -16.14
N ARG A 140 19.68 3.72 -16.64
CA ARG A 140 19.29 4.87 -15.82
C ARG A 140 17.83 4.75 -15.42
N TYR A 141 17.53 5.11 -14.19
CA TYR A 141 16.19 5.02 -13.61
C TYR A 141 15.86 6.27 -12.82
N SER A 142 14.62 6.73 -12.91
CA SER A 142 14.03 7.60 -11.91
C SER A 142 13.60 6.72 -10.74
N MET A 143 14.25 6.92 -9.58
CA MET A 143 13.88 6.26 -8.33
C MET A 143 12.86 7.11 -7.60
N LYS A 144 11.77 6.48 -7.18
CA LYS A 144 10.74 7.09 -6.34
C LYS A 144 10.58 6.28 -5.07
N THR A 145 10.29 6.99 -3.99
CA THR A 145 10.00 6.42 -2.68
C THR A 145 8.60 6.86 -2.26
N TRP A 146 7.88 6.01 -1.55
CA TRP A 146 6.61 6.32 -0.91
C TRP A 146 6.55 5.67 0.47
N TYR A 147 5.99 6.39 1.43
CA TYR A 147 5.55 5.87 2.72
C TYR A 147 4.35 6.69 3.18
N GLU A 148 3.43 6.06 3.91
CA GLU A 148 2.07 6.58 4.12
C GLU A 148 2.02 7.96 4.80
N THR A 149 2.91 8.21 5.76
CA THR A 149 2.93 9.45 6.53
C THR A 149 3.70 10.58 5.84
N ALA A 150 4.25 10.36 4.64
CA ALA A 150 5.09 11.33 3.97
C ALA A 150 4.26 12.50 3.39
N PRO A 151 4.64 13.76 3.66
CA PRO A 151 4.12 14.89 2.90
C PRO A 151 4.48 14.78 1.41
N THR A 152 3.61 15.24 0.51
CA THR A 152 3.86 15.22 -0.94
C THR A 152 5.21 15.83 -1.32
N GLU A 153 5.54 17.00 -0.76
CA GLU A 153 6.82 17.68 -0.99
C GLU A 153 8.03 16.83 -0.58
N THR A 154 7.90 16.05 0.51
CA THR A 154 8.96 15.13 0.94
C THR A 154 9.16 14.01 -0.08
N LEU A 155 8.07 13.44 -0.59
CA LEU A 155 8.13 12.39 -1.61
C LEU A 155 8.74 12.90 -2.92
N GLU A 156 8.39 14.12 -3.32
CA GLU A 156 8.95 14.79 -4.50
C GLU A 156 10.46 15.02 -4.35
N ASN A 157 10.90 15.52 -3.19
CA ASN A 157 12.31 15.77 -2.91
C ASN A 157 13.16 14.49 -2.76
N MET A 158 12.54 13.36 -2.45
CA MET A 158 13.21 12.05 -2.42
C MET A 158 13.38 11.44 -3.82
N SER A 159 12.65 11.94 -4.82
CA SER A 159 12.75 11.45 -6.20
C SER A 159 14.03 11.92 -6.86
N HIS A 160 14.84 10.99 -7.36
CA HIS A 160 16.09 11.31 -8.07
C HIS A 160 16.46 10.23 -9.09
N GLU A 161 17.32 10.58 -10.04
CA GLU A 161 17.85 9.59 -10.98
C GLU A 161 18.99 8.78 -10.37
N ILE A 162 19.03 7.48 -10.68
CA ILE A 162 20.11 6.56 -10.33
C ILE A 162 20.61 5.84 -11.59
N SER A 163 21.85 5.34 -11.53
CA SER A 163 22.40 4.44 -12.54
C SER A 163 22.62 3.06 -11.93
N VAL A 164 22.03 2.05 -12.54
CA VAL A 164 22.26 0.64 -12.22
C VAL A 164 23.33 0.12 -13.17
N THR A 165 24.43 -0.38 -12.61
CA THR A 165 25.55 -1.00 -13.33
C THR A 165 25.64 -2.48 -12.96
N GLU A 166 26.47 -3.25 -13.66
CA GLU A 166 26.72 -4.67 -13.30
C GLU A 166 27.29 -4.84 -11.89
N SER A 167 27.93 -3.80 -11.35
CA SER A 167 28.48 -3.75 -10.00
C SER A 167 27.54 -3.16 -8.95
N SER A 168 26.35 -2.68 -9.34
CA SER A 168 25.37 -2.14 -8.40
C SER A 168 24.78 -3.24 -7.53
N SER A 169 25.12 -3.25 -6.25
CA SER A 169 24.56 -4.19 -5.26
C SER A 169 23.72 -3.52 -4.18
N THR A 170 23.62 -2.18 -4.17
CA THR A 170 22.88 -1.43 -3.15
C THR A 170 22.30 -0.13 -3.71
N LEU A 171 21.13 0.26 -3.21
CA LEU A 171 20.52 1.58 -3.44
C LEU A 171 21.01 2.64 -2.44
N GLY A 172 21.84 2.25 -1.48
CA GLY A 172 22.23 3.10 -0.35
C GLY A 172 21.20 3.12 0.77
N VAL A 173 21.32 4.10 1.66
CA VAL A 173 20.39 4.32 2.77
C VAL A 173 19.47 5.49 2.43
N LEU A 174 18.17 5.28 2.53
CA LEU A 174 17.15 6.30 2.33
C LEU A 174 16.65 6.77 3.70
N PRO A 175 17.00 7.99 4.16
CA PRO A 175 16.42 8.52 5.38
C PRO A 175 14.92 8.79 5.17
N ILE A 176 14.09 8.33 6.10
CA ILE A 176 12.66 8.62 6.15
C ILE A 176 12.35 9.39 7.43
N SER A 177 11.41 10.33 7.35
CA SER A 177 10.89 11.02 8.52
C SER A 177 9.49 10.49 8.79
N ALA A 178 9.33 9.63 9.79
CA ALA A 178 8.01 9.13 10.16
C ALA A 178 7.15 10.30 10.70
N GLY A 179 6.00 10.52 10.07
CA GLY A 179 4.96 11.39 10.60
C GLY A 179 4.03 10.63 11.56
N PRO A 180 3.06 11.30 12.20
CA PRO A 180 2.08 10.61 13.03
C PRO A 180 1.31 9.55 12.22
N ALA A 181 1.24 8.33 12.76
CA ALA A 181 0.86 7.10 12.05
C ALA A 181 -0.64 6.88 11.80
N THR A 182 -1.51 7.83 12.17
CA THR A 182 -2.97 7.64 12.09
C THR A 182 -3.61 8.69 11.19
N THR A 183 -3.93 8.30 9.96
CA THR A 183 -4.84 9.09 9.12
C THR A 183 -6.26 8.66 9.43
N ALA A 184 -6.93 9.35 10.36
CA ALA A 184 -8.36 9.20 10.52
C ALA A 184 -9.03 9.47 9.16
N HIS A 185 -9.79 8.49 8.64
CA HIS A 185 -10.45 8.63 7.35
C HIS A 185 -11.95 8.89 7.51
N LYS A 186 -12.55 9.51 6.50
CA LYS A 186 -13.99 9.71 6.44
C LYS A 186 -14.69 8.44 5.99
N ASN A 187 -16.00 8.37 6.23
CA ASN A 187 -16.84 7.36 5.62
C ASN A 187 -17.00 7.61 4.12
N LYS A 188 -17.67 6.71 3.40
CA LYS A 188 -17.79 6.79 1.93
C LYS A 188 -18.57 8.00 1.42
N TYR A 189 -19.26 8.71 2.30
CA TYR A 189 -20.00 9.95 2.02
C TYR A 189 -19.18 11.20 2.33
N GLY A 190 -17.93 11.06 2.79
CA GLY A 190 -17.07 12.18 3.18
C GLY A 190 -17.38 12.74 4.57
N MET A 191 -18.17 12.03 5.40
CA MET A 191 -18.54 12.44 6.75
C MET A 191 -17.69 11.73 7.81
N GLU A 192 -17.68 12.25 9.03
CA GLU A 192 -17.12 11.51 10.18
C GLU A 192 -17.92 10.23 10.42
N TYR A 193 -17.25 9.25 11.03
CA TYR A 193 -17.95 8.09 11.57
C TYR A 193 -18.76 8.50 12.79
N GLU A 194 -20.01 8.03 12.86
CA GLU A 194 -20.77 8.11 14.09
C GLU A 194 -20.11 7.20 15.13
N PRO A 195 -19.94 7.66 16.39
CA PRO A 195 -19.47 6.79 17.45
C PRO A 195 -20.40 5.58 17.58
N PRO A 196 -19.88 4.38 17.83
CA PRO A 196 -20.72 3.23 18.06
C PRO A 196 -21.73 3.51 19.18
N ALA A 197 -23.01 3.24 18.91
CA ALA A 197 -24.00 3.11 19.97
C ALA A 197 -23.54 1.95 20.89
N PRO A 198 -23.72 2.05 22.22
CA PRO A 198 -23.18 1.09 23.18
C PRO A 198 -23.59 -0.38 22.94
N ASP A 199 -24.66 -0.63 22.18
CA ASP A 199 -25.22 -1.96 21.91
C ASP A 199 -25.20 -2.35 20.41
N SER A 200 -24.37 -1.71 19.56
CA SER A 200 -24.35 -2.05 18.12
C SER A 200 -23.53 -3.32 17.82
N PRO A 201 -24.11 -4.34 17.18
CA PRO A 201 -23.40 -5.59 16.83
C PRO A 201 -22.28 -5.38 15.81
N ALA A 202 -22.18 -4.21 15.17
CA ALA A 202 -21.04 -3.83 14.32
C ALA A 202 -19.73 -3.66 15.12
N TYR A 203 -19.79 -3.56 16.45
CA TYR A 203 -18.66 -3.23 17.31
C TYR A 203 -18.40 -4.22 18.44
N GLU A 204 -19.04 -5.39 18.46
CA GLU A 204 -18.67 -6.44 19.41
C GLU A 204 -17.20 -6.80 19.21
N GLN A 205 -16.39 -6.53 20.24
CA GLN A 205 -15.00 -6.96 20.34
C GLN A 205 -15.04 -8.42 20.76
N HIS A 206 -14.76 -9.31 19.83
CA HIS A 206 -14.50 -10.73 20.10
C HIS A 206 -13.12 -11.09 19.60
#